data_AF-A0A0S7ZLY0-F1
#
_entry.id   AF-A0A0S7ZLY0-F1
#
_cell.length_a   1.000
_cell.length_b   1.000
_cell.length_c   1.000
_cell.angle_alpha   90.00
_cell.angle_beta   90.00
_cell.angle_gamma   90.00
#
_symmetry.space_group_name_H-M   'P 1'
#
loop_
_entity.id
_entity.type
_entity.pdbx_description
1 polymer ?
#
loop_
_entity_poly.entity_id
_entity_poly.type
_entity_poly.pdbx_seq_one_letter_code
_entity_poly.pdbx_strand_id
1 'polypeptide(L)'
;MRQQSLRQEYEEFVLQRIEEYKEQLSRTELLAVADEAVRELEVSAEEQLVLTEVLVLEHVDRLIIRRLRLPTFRRWRERHLELRESQQNHEQWDLDPGTP
;
A
#
# COMPACT_ATOMS: atom_id res chain seq x y z
N MET A 1 -6.69 23.32 6.68
CA MET A 1 -6.07 22.06 6.18
C MET A 1 -7.18 21.01 6.11
N ARG A 2 -7.43 20.38 4.95
CA ARG A 2 -8.38 19.26 4.90
C ARG A 2 -7.73 18.10 5.65
N GLN A 3 -8.30 17.68 6.77
CA GLN A 3 -7.93 16.39 7.36
C GLN A 3 -8.25 15.32 6.31
N GLN A 4 -7.22 14.71 5.73
CA GLN A 4 -7.42 13.52 4.91
C GLN A 4 -8.11 12.48 5.78
N SER A 5 -9.09 11.80 5.22
CA SER A 5 -9.71 10.68 5.94
C SER A 5 -8.65 9.59 6.16
N LEU A 6 -8.73 8.83 7.26
CA LEU A 6 -7.84 7.67 7.51
C LEU A 6 -7.81 6.70 6.32
N ARG A 7 -8.91 6.64 5.55
CA ARG A 7 -9.01 5.83 4.34
C ARG A 7 -8.10 6.36 3.21
N GLN A 8 -8.09 7.67 2.99
CA GLN A 8 -7.21 8.31 2.02
C GLN A 8 -5.74 8.16 2.40
N GLU A 9 -5.40 8.34 3.68
CA GLU A 9 -4.02 8.12 4.16
C GLU A 9 -3.56 6.66 3.92
N TYR A 10 -4.44 5.69 4.12
CA TYR A 10 -4.14 4.30 3.81
C TYR A 10 -3.94 4.05 2.31
N GLU A 11 -4.78 4.65 1.47
CA GLU A 11 -4.65 4.53 0.01
C GLU A 11 -3.33 5.14 -0.48
N GLU A 12 -2.95 6.31 0.03
CA GLU A 12 -1.65 6.93 -0.24
C GLU A 12 -0.49 6.08 0.26
N PHE A 13 -0.60 5.50 1.46
CA PHE A 13 0.40 4.56 1.98
C PHE A 13 0.58 3.35 1.05
N VAL A 14 -0.51 2.75 0.56
CA VAL A 14 -0.44 1.61 -0.36
C VAL A 14 0.21 2.02 -1.68
N LEU A 15 -0.22 3.14 -2.27
CA LEU A 15 0.34 3.66 -3.51
C LEU A 15 1.85 3.91 -3.37
N GLN A 16 2.28 4.58 -2.30
CA GLN A 16 3.68 4.86 -2.05
C GLN A 16 4.50 3.57 -1.94
N ARG A 17 4.01 2.55 -1.22
CA ARG A 17 4.70 1.26 -1.10
C ARG A 17 4.82 0.53 -2.43
N ILE A 18 3.80 0.63 -3.29
CA ILE A 18 3.83 0.05 -4.63
C ILE A 18 4.87 0.77 -5.50
N GLU A 19 4.88 2.10 -5.50
CA GLU A 19 5.82 2.89 -6.29
C GLU A 19 7.27 2.67 -5.84
N GLU A 20 7.54 2.69 -4.54
CA GLU A 20 8.87 2.38 -3.99
C GLU A 20 9.36 0.98 -4.38
N TYR A 21 8.44 0.01 -4.48
CA TYR A 21 8.79 -1.33 -4.97
C TYR A 21 9.09 -1.33 -6.46
N LYS A 22 8.30 -0.62 -7.27
CA LYS A 22 8.53 -0.50 -8.72
C LYS A 22 9.86 0.21 -9.03
N GLU A 23 10.23 1.23 -8.26
CA GLU A 23 11.50 1.95 -8.38
C GLU A 23 12.73 1.08 -8.11
N GLN A 24 12.59 0.04 -7.29
CA GLN A 24 13.66 -0.90 -6.97
C GLN A 24 13.84 -1.97 -8.06
N LEU A 25 12.88 -2.12 -8.97
CA LEU A 25 12.91 -3.14 -10.01
C LEU A 25 13.55 -2.61 -11.29
N SER A 26 14.35 -3.46 -11.92
CA SER A 26 14.77 -3.24 -13.30
C SER A 26 13.56 -3.37 -14.24
N ARG A 27 13.69 -2.80 -15.44
CA ARG A 27 12.65 -2.89 -16.48
C ARG A 27 12.28 -4.35 -16.80
N THR A 28 13.26 -5.25 -16.82
CA THR A 28 13.02 -6.67 -17.10
C THR A 28 12.22 -7.33 -15.98
N GLU A 29 12.48 -6.98 -14.72
CA GLU A 29 11.71 -7.50 -13.59
C GLU A 29 10.27 -6.97 -13.59
N LEU A 30 10.08 -5.70 -13.91
CA LEU A 30 8.73 -5.13 -14.08
C LEU A 30 7.94 -5.84 -15.18
N LEU A 31 8.56 -6.11 -16.33
CA LEU A 31 7.94 -6.87 -17.40
C LEU A 31 7.59 -8.30 -16.95
N ALA A 32 8.47 -8.96 -16.18
CA ALA A 32 8.18 -10.29 -15.65
C ALA A 32 6.98 -10.30 -14.67
N VAL A 33 6.82 -9.24 -13.87
CA VAL A 33 5.62 -9.06 -13.02
C VAL A 33 4.37 -8.85 -13.86
N ALA A 34 4.46 -8.06 -14.93
CA ALA A 34 3.36 -7.88 -15.88
C ALA A 34 2.97 -9.19 -16.56
N ASP A 35 3.94 -10.00 -17.01
CA ASP A 35 3.69 -11.30 -17.61
C ASP A 35 3.03 -12.28 -16.63
N GLU A 36 3.42 -12.26 -15.35
CA GLU A 36 2.72 -13.02 -14.30
C GLU A 36 1.29 -12.54 -14.12
N ALA A 37 1.06 -11.22 -14.11
CA ALA A 37 -0.27 -10.64 -13.97
C ALA A 37 -1.20 -11.06 -15.12
N VAL A 38 -0.69 -11.04 -16.36
CA VAL A 38 -1.41 -11.50 -17.55
C VAL A 38 -1.75 -12.98 -17.42
N ARG A 39 -0.80 -13.83 -17.03
CA ARG A 39 -1.05 -15.27 -16.84
C ARG A 39 -2.12 -15.55 -15.78
N GLU A 40 -2.09 -14.87 -14.63
CA GLU A 40 -3.15 -15.03 -13.62
C GLU A 40 -4.52 -14.58 -14.12
N LEU A 41 -4.56 -13.48 -14.90
CA LEU A 41 -5.79 -12.99 -15.51
C LEU A 41 -6.33 -13.97 -16.55
N GLU A 42 -5.49 -14.54 -17.41
CA GLU A 42 -5.87 -15.54 -18.42
C GLU A 42 -6.43 -16.82 -17.79
N VAL A 43 -5.83 -17.28 -16.68
CA VAL A 43 -6.31 -18.47 -15.95
C VAL A 43 -7.64 -18.22 -15.24
N SER A 44 -7.86 -17.00 -14.74
CA SER A 44 -9.10 -16.64 -14.03
C SER A 44 -10.23 -16.22 -14.99
N ALA A 45 -9.90 -15.85 -16.22
CA ALA A 45 -10.83 -15.49 -17.27
C ALA A 45 -11.32 -16.75 -17.99
N GLU A 46 -12.20 -17.50 -17.36
CA GLU A 46 -13.03 -18.48 -18.05
C GLU A 46 -13.87 -17.73 -19.13
N GLU A 47 -13.29 -17.61 -20.32
CA GLU A 47 -13.92 -17.39 -21.64
C GLU A 47 -14.38 -15.97 -22.07
N GLN A 48 -14.43 -14.92 -21.21
CA GLN A 48 -15.08 -13.65 -21.64
C GLN A 48 -14.40 -12.30 -21.29
N LEU A 49 -13.22 -12.29 -20.68
CA LEU A 49 -12.57 -11.00 -20.34
C LEU A 49 -11.61 -10.56 -21.45
N VAL A 50 -11.96 -9.45 -22.12
CA VAL A 50 -11.01 -8.70 -22.95
C VAL A 50 -9.96 -8.10 -22.01
N LEU A 51 -8.72 -8.61 -22.09
CA LEU A 51 -7.57 -8.03 -21.41
C LEU A 51 -7.39 -6.58 -21.90
N THR A 52 -7.71 -5.63 -21.04
CA THR A 52 -7.39 -4.21 -21.27
C THR A 52 -6.13 -3.85 -20.48
N GLU A 53 -5.38 -2.88 -20.99
CA GLU A 53 -4.18 -2.35 -20.30
C GLU A 53 -4.49 -1.94 -18.85
N VAL A 54 -5.66 -1.36 -18.60
CA VAL A 54 -6.13 -0.99 -17.25
C VAL A 54 -6.26 -2.21 -16.34
N LEU A 55 -6.84 -3.32 -16.81
CA LEU A 55 -7.00 -4.54 -16.01
C LEU A 55 -5.64 -5.18 -15.68
N VAL A 56 -4.70 -5.13 -16.62
CA VAL A 56 -3.33 -5.62 -16.41
C VAL A 56 -2.63 -4.78 -15.35
N LEU A 57 -2.70 -3.44 -15.43
CA LEU A 57 -2.10 -2.55 -14.45
C LEU A 57 -2.66 -2.78 -13.03
N GLU A 58 -3.98 -2.91 -12.90
CA GLU A 58 -4.59 -3.24 -11.60
C GLU A 58 -4.12 -4.59 -11.05
N HIS A 59 -3.92 -5.57 -11.93
CA HIS A 59 -3.50 -6.90 -11.51
C HIS A 59 -2.02 -6.95 -11.12
N VAL A 60 -1.18 -6.16 -11.79
CA VAL A 60 0.20 -5.90 -11.37
C VAL A 60 0.23 -5.29 -9.97
N ASP A 61 -0.57 -4.26 -9.71
CA ASP A 61 -0.64 -3.65 -8.38
C ASP A 61 -1.12 -4.66 -7.32
N ARG A 62 -2.12 -5.49 -7.64
CA ARG A 62 -2.56 -6.59 -6.76
C ARG A 62 -1.45 -7.60 -6.47
N LEU A 63 -0.66 -7.97 -7.47
CA LEU A 63 0.50 -8.85 -7.30
C LEU A 63 1.54 -8.21 -6.37
N ILE A 64 1.86 -6.93 -6.57
CA ILE A 64 2.81 -6.20 -5.74
C ILE A 64 2.32 -6.12 -4.29
N ILE A 65 1.05 -5.79 -4.06
CA ILE A 65 0.42 -5.78 -2.74
C ILE A 65 0.58 -7.14 -2.04
N ARG A 66 0.33 -8.24 -2.76
CA ARG A 66 0.48 -9.61 -2.22
C ARG A 66 1.94 -9.93 -1.88
N ARG A 67 2.88 -9.57 -2.76
CA ARG A 67 4.32 -9.80 -2.57
C ARG A 67 4.89 -9.02 -1.38
N LEU A 68 4.51 -7.75 -1.26
CA LEU A 68 4.88 -6.89 -0.13
C LEU A 68 4.14 -7.24 1.17
N ARG A 69 3.15 -8.14 1.11
CA ARG A 69 2.30 -8.52 2.25
C ARG A 69 1.71 -7.31 2.96
N LEU A 70 1.25 -6.32 2.20
CA LEU A 70 0.75 -5.07 2.77
C LEU A 70 -0.43 -5.35 3.72
N PRO A 71 -0.48 -4.67 4.89
CA PRO A 71 -1.56 -4.86 5.85
C PRO A 71 -2.89 -4.39 5.27
N THR A 72 -3.98 -5.05 5.63
CA THR A 72 -5.32 -4.56 5.32
C THR A 72 -5.59 -3.23 6.04
N PHE A 73 -6.53 -2.44 5.52
CA PHE A 73 -6.92 -1.16 6.14
C PHE A 73 -7.19 -1.28 7.65
N ARG A 74 -7.85 -2.36 8.10
CA ARG A 74 -8.15 -2.56 9.52
C ARG A 74 -6.87 -2.70 10.35
N ARG A 75 -5.95 -3.57 9.93
CA ARG A 75 -4.67 -3.80 10.62
C ARG A 75 -3.75 -2.59 10.55
N TRP A 76 -3.76 -1.89 9.42
CA TRP A 76 -3.01 -0.65 9.26
C TRP A 76 -3.55 0.43 10.19
N ARG A 77 -4.87 0.60 10.25
CA ARG A 77 -5.53 1.58 11.12
C ARG A 77 -5.24 1.32 12.59
N GLU A 78 -5.36 0.07 13.06
CA GLU A 78 -5.04 -0.32 14.44
C GLU A 78 -3.62 0.13 14.80
N ARG A 79 -2.62 -0.26 14.00
CA ARG A 79 -1.21 0.14 14.21
C ARG A 79 -0.97 1.65 14.08
N HIS A 80 -1.62 2.30 13.11
CA HIS A 80 -1.43 3.72 12.85
C HIS A 80 -2.01 4.59 13.97
N LEU A 81 -3.13 4.16 14.56
CA LEU A 81 -3.69 4.81 15.75
C LEU A 81 -2.80 4.58 16.98
N GLU A 82 -2.32 3.34 17.21
CA GLU A 82 -1.38 3.04 18.30
C GLU A 82 -0.09 3.88 18.19
N LEU A 83 0.45 4.04 16.98
CA LEU A 83 1.60 4.90 16.71
C LEU A 83 1.31 6.36 17.05
N ARG A 84 0.15 6.90 16.65
CA ARG A 84 -0.25 8.28 16.98
C ARG A 84 -0.46 8.48 18.47
N GLU A 85 -1.08 7.51 19.17
CA GLU A 85 -1.24 7.56 20.63
C GLU A 85 0.11 7.50 21.33
N SER A 86 1.03 6.66 20.87
CA SER A 86 2.40 6.59 21.43
C SER A 86 3.22 7.86 21.17
N GLN A 87 3.02 8.52 20.02
CA GLN A 87 3.66 9.80 19.71
C GLN A 87 3.09 10.93 20.56
N GLN A 88 1.76 11.01 20.71
CA GLN A 88 1.10 11.98 21.59
C GLN A 88 1.53 11.81 23.05
N ASN A 89 1.68 10.57 23.51
CA ASN A 89 2.10 10.29 24.89
C ASN A 89 3.58 10.62 25.12
N HIS A 90 4.42 10.57 24.09
CA HIS A 90 5.84 10.98 24.15
C HIS A 90 5.98 12.51 24.12
N GLU A 91 5.25 13.20 23.24
CA GLU A 91 5.21 14.67 23.21
C GLU A 91 4.63 15.25 24.52
N GLN A 92 3.74 14.51 25.19
CA GLN A 92 3.18 14.90 26.49
C GLN A 92 4.14 14.65 27.68
N TRP A 93 5.16 13.80 27.53
CA TRP A 93 6.18 13.56 28.56
C TRP A 93 7.35 14.56 28.54
N ASP A 94 7.49 15.37 27.48
CA ASP A 94 8.57 16.36 27.33
C ASP A 94 8.19 17.78 27.82
N LEU A 95 7.02 17.91 28.44
CA LEU A 95 6.58 19.13 29.14
C LEU A 95 6.45 18.82 30.64
N ASP A 96 7.59 18.76 31.33
CA ASP A 96 7.63 18.98 32.77
C ASP A 96 7.89 20.48 33.03
N PRO A 97 6.86 21.33 33.23
CA PRO A 97 7.05 22.70 33.68
C PRO A 97 7.24 22.70 35.20
N GLY A 98 8.39 22.22 35.68
CA GLY A 98 8.51 22.03 37.12
C GLY A 98 9.85 21.59 37.67
N THR A 99 10.97 22.16 37.21
CA THR A 99 12.19 22.14 38.04
C THR A 99 12.35 23.50 38.75
N PRO A 100 12.35 23.53 40.10
CA PRO A 100 12.32 24.75 40.91
C PRO A 100 13.58 25.61 40.80
#